data_AF-A0A9E6JML3-F1
#
_entry.id   AF-A0A9E6JML3-F1
#
_cell.length_a   1.000
_cell.length_b   1.000
_cell.length_c   1.000
_cell.angle_alpha   90.00
_cell.angle_beta   90.00
_cell.angle_gamma   90.00
#
_symmetry.space_group_name_H-M   'P 1'
#
loop_
_entity.id
_entity.type
_entity.pdbx_description
1 polymer ?
#
loop_
_entity_poly.entity_id
_entity_poly.type
_entity_poly.pdbx_seq_one_letter_code
_entity_poly.pdbx_strand_id
1 'polypeptide(L)'
;MFDPQALLPALTPALLAEPGALGAYLSRPEVAYPLAGGLVALLVVIILKWPDFTSWRRARHKEVFRPIDLEQVLQGQPPVVVDLRRPDDFNGPGGHIRGAHNLPVNRLVWGLADISKDKRQLVVLVDYDDRVSHLVAADLQANGYTWVRVLRGGMRAWLKANLPVSVSGPR
;
A
#
# COMPACT_ATOMS: atom_id res chain seq x y z
N MET A 1 -33.47 -34.62 0.62
CA MET A 1 -32.57 -35.69 1.13
C MET A 1 -31.57 -35.96 0.01
N PHE A 2 -30.36 -35.39 0.10
CA PHE A 2 -29.32 -35.52 -0.93
C PHE A 2 -28.55 -36.81 -0.63
N ASP A 3 -28.51 -37.75 -1.56
CA ASP A 3 -27.83 -39.04 -1.40
C ASP A 3 -26.39 -38.95 -1.93
N PRO A 4 -25.37 -38.87 -1.06
CA PRO A 4 -23.98 -38.77 -1.49
C PRO A 4 -23.44 -40.05 -2.15
N GLN A 5 -24.16 -41.18 -2.10
CA GLN A 5 -23.72 -42.43 -2.74
C GLN A 5 -24.07 -42.54 -4.23
N ALA A 6 -24.97 -41.69 -4.75
CA ALA A 6 -25.38 -41.74 -6.16
C ALA A 6 -24.32 -41.18 -7.13
N LEU A 7 -23.29 -40.48 -6.64
CA LEU A 7 -22.24 -39.86 -7.48
C LEU A 7 -21.00 -40.73 -7.70
N LEU A 8 -20.93 -41.93 -7.11
CA LEU A 8 -19.73 -42.76 -7.12
C LEU A 8 -19.60 -43.85 -8.23
N PRO A 9 -20.62 -44.27 -9.01
CA PRO A 9 -20.43 -45.40 -9.94
C PRO A 9 -20.05 -45.00 -11.38
N ALA A 10 -19.29 -43.91 -11.58
CA ALA A 10 -18.84 -43.50 -12.93
C ALA A 10 -17.31 -43.46 -13.10
N LEU A 11 -16.53 -43.94 -12.14
CA LEU A 11 -15.11 -44.21 -12.31
C LEU A 11 -14.91 -45.71 -12.53
N THR A 12 -15.30 -46.18 -13.72
CA THR A 12 -15.08 -47.56 -14.15
C THR A 12 -13.58 -47.88 -14.26
N PRO A 13 -13.16 -49.15 -14.05
CA PRO A 13 -11.74 -49.57 -14.13
C PRO A 13 -11.10 -49.42 -15.52
N ALA A 14 -11.87 -49.05 -16.56
CA ALA A 14 -11.40 -48.87 -17.92
C ALA A 14 -10.43 -47.67 -18.08
N LEU A 15 -10.56 -46.63 -17.27
CA LEU A 15 -9.71 -45.44 -17.36
C LEU A 15 -8.27 -45.69 -16.86
N LEU A 16 -8.06 -46.78 -16.11
CA LEU A 16 -6.77 -47.15 -15.51
C LEU A 16 -6.02 -48.26 -16.28
N ALA A 17 -6.64 -48.89 -17.29
CA ALA A 17 -6.10 -50.07 -17.96
C ALA A 17 -5.23 -49.77 -19.20
N GLU A 18 -5.44 -48.63 -19.87
CA GLU A 18 -4.77 -48.32 -21.16
C GLU A 18 -3.91 -47.05 -21.08
N PRO A 19 -2.58 -47.12 -21.31
CA PRO A 19 -1.71 -45.95 -21.28
C PRO A 19 -2.08 -44.98 -22.40
N GLY A 20 -2.47 -43.75 -22.04
CA GLY A 20 -2.87 -42.69 -22.98
C GLY A 20 -4.38 -42.43 -23.05
N ALA A 21 -5.21 -43.29 -22.46
CA ALA A 21 -6.66 -43.09 -22.38
C ALA A 21 -7.03 -41.78 -21.66
N LEU A 22 -6.28 -41.40 -20.63
CA LEU A 22 -6.45 -40.14 -19.91
C LEU A 22 -6.15 -38.91 -20.79
N GLY A 23 -5.10 -38.97 -21.61
CA GLY A 23 -4.74 -37.88 -22.51
C GLY A 23 -5.80 -37.68 -23.60
N ALA A 24 -6.27 -38.78 -24.21
CA ALA A 24 -7.33 -38.73 -25.21
C ALA A 24 -8.67 -38.27 -24.63
N TYR A 25 -8.96 -38.59 -23.36
CA TYR A 25 -10.17 -38.14 -22.67
C TYR A 25 -10.11 -36.65 -22.29
N LEU A 26 -8.95 -36.16 -21.82
CA LEU A 26 -8.75 -34.75 -21.47
C LEU A 26 -8.64 -33.83 -22.70
N SER A 27 -8.30 -34.37 -23.87
CA SER A 27 -8.19 -33.60 -25.14
C SER A 27 -9.54 -33.39 -25.84
N ARG A 28 -10.59 -34.07 -25.37
CA ARG A 28 -11.95 -33.93 -25.91
C ARG A 28 -12.49 -32.54 -25.57
N PRO A 29 -12.98 -31.74 -26.53
CA PRO A 29 -13.46 -30.39 -26.27
C PRO A 29 -14.60 -30.36 -25.24
N GLU A 30 -15.43 -31.40 -25.21
CA GLU A 30 -16.49 -31.59 -24.23
C GLU A 30 -16.00 -31.81 -22.79
N VAL A 31 -14.72 -32.15 -22.58
CA VAL A 31 -14.08 -32.31 -21.27
C VAL A 31 -13.05 -31.19 -21.01
N ALA A 32 -12.27 -30.79 -22.01
CA ALA A 32 -11.21 -29.79 -21.92
C ALA A 32 -11.74 -28.39 -21.60
N TYR A 33 -12.80 -27.94 -22.29
CA TYR A 33 -13.37 -26.61 -22.09
C TYR A 33 -14.07 -26.41 -20.75
N PRO A 34 -14.88 -27.35 -20.22
CA PRO A 34 -15.42 -27.18 -18.87
C PRO A 34 -14.33 -27.23 -17.81
N LEU A 35 -13.23 -27.98 -18.00
CA LEU A 35 -12.09 -27.96 -17.08
C LEU A 35 -11.31 -26.63 -17.14
N ALA A 36 -10.99 -26.13 -18.34
CA ALA A 36 -10.30 -24.85 -18.52
C ALA A 36 -11.17 -23.67 -18.06
N GLY A 37 -12.46 -23.68 -18.40
CA GLY A 37 -13.44 -22.69 -17.94
C GLY A 37 -13.64 -22.75 -16.43
N GLY A 38 -13.66 -23.95 -15.84
CA GLY A 38 -13.67 -24.16 -14.40
C GLY A 38 -12.41 -23.61 -13.72
N LEU A 39 -11.23 -23.79 -14.31
CA LEU A 39 -9.97 -23.27 -13.76
C LEU A 39 -9.89 -21.74 -13.86
N VAL A 40 -10.33 -21.14 -14.97
CA VAL A 40 -10.42 -19.68 -15.13
C VAL A 40 -11.47 -19.09 -14.21
N ALA A 41 -12.65 -19.70 -14.10
CA ALA A 41 -13.67 -19.28 -13.14
C ALA A 41 -13.16 -19.43 -11.70
N LEU A 42 -12.41 -20.49 -11.39
CA LEU A 42 -11.77 -20.68 -10.09
C LEU A 42 -10.71 -19.60 -9.83
N LEU A 43 -9.85 -19.28 -10.80
CA LEU A 43 -8.85 -18.20 -10.69
C LEU A 43 -9.52 -16.82 -10.56
N VAL A 44 -10.58 -16.54 -11.32
CA VAL A 44 -11.36 -15.31 -11.24
C VAL A 44 -12.06 -15.23 -9.89
N VAL A 45 -12.65 -16.32 -9.40
CA VAL A 45 -13.25 -16.39 -8.06
C VAL A 45 -12.18 -16.23 -6.99
N ILE A 46 -10.99 -16.83 -7.13
CA ILE A 46 -9.85 -16.62 -6.21
C ILE A 46 -9.39 -15.16 -6.23
N ILE A 47 -9.27 -14.53 -7.40
CA ILE A 47 -8.86 -13.12 -7.55
C ILE A 47 -9.93 -12.15 -7.01
N LEU A 48 -11.22 -12.44 -7.22
CA LEU A 48 -12.35 -11.63 -6.75
C LEU A 48 -12.70 -11.87 -5.28
N LYS A 49 -12.52 -13.10 -4.79
CA LYS A 49 -12.81 -13.52 -3.41
C LYS A 49 -11.60 -13.45 -2.51
N TRP A 50 -10.37 -13.24 -2.98
CA TRP A 50 -9.24 -13.00 -2.07
C TRP A 50 -9.43 -11.64 -1.41
N PRO A 51 -9.69 -11.59 -0.08
CA PRO A 51 -9.73 -10.36 0.68
C PRO A 51 -8.55 -9.53 0.29
N ASP A 52 -7.45 -10.21 0.59
CA ASP A 52 -6.11 -9.75 0.85
C ASP A 52 -5.33 -9.41 -0.39
N PHE A 53 -5.77 -9.70 -1.62
CA PHE A 53 -5.03 -9.17 -2.79
C PHE A 53 -5.37 -7.69 -3.05
N THR A 54 -6.64 -7.33 -2.94
CA THR A 54 -7.11 -5.93 -3.05
C THR A 54 -7.22 -5.25 -1.68
N SER A 55 -7.37 -6.03 -0.62
CA SER A 55 -7.36 -5.61 0.78
C SER A 55 -5.93 -5.46 1.31
N TRP A 56 -4.89 -6.18 0.88
CA TRP A 56 -3.49 -5.79 1.23
C TRP A 56 -3.12 -4.43 0.62
N ARG A 57 -3.75 -4.06 -0.49
CA ARG A 57 -3.70 -2.71 -1.08
C ARG A 57 -4.59 -1.67 -0.35
N ARG A 58 -5.67 -2.08 0.33
CA ARG A 58 -6.65 -1.18 1.01
C ARG A 58 -6.52 -1.18 2.55
N ALA A 59 -6.37 -2.32 3.21
CA ALA A 59 -6.07 -2.52 4.64
C ALA A 59 -4.75 -1.87 5.14
N ARG A 60 -4.02 -1.17 4.27
CA ARG A 60 -2.99 -0.21 4.67
C ARG A 60 -3.55 1.15 5.12
N HIS A 61 -4.87 1.30 5.32
CA HIS A 61 -5.56 2.43 6.00
C HIS A 61 -5.14 2.64 7.48
N LYS A 62 -3.83 2.59 7.74
CA LYS A 62 -3.13 3.39 8.73
C LYS A 62 -2.30 4.39 7.93
N GLU A 63 -2.96 5.35 7.26
CA GLU A 63 -2.23 6.38 6.49
C GLU A 63 -1.58 7.42 7.40
N VAL A 64 -1.32 7.02 8.64
CA VAL A 64 -0.77 7.85 9.68
C VAL A 64 0.34 7.05 10.36
N PHE A 65 1.55 7.61 10.37
CA PHE A 65 2.62 7.12 11.23
C PHE A 65 2.49 7.75 12.60
N ARG A 66 2.58 6.96 13.66
CA ARG A 66 2.85 7.53 14.99
C ARG A 66 4.30 8.00 15.01
N PRO A 67 4.65 8.98 15.86
CA PRO A 67 6.03 9.48 15.94
C PRO A 67 7.06 8.36 16.12
N ILE A 68 6.79 7.39 17.00
CA ILE A 68 7.68 6.26 17.24
C ILE A 68 7.83 5.33 16.03
N ASP A 69 6.77 5.14 15.24
CA ASP A 69 6.80 4.29 14.05
C ASP A 69 7.67 4.95 12.98
N LEU A 70 7.52 6.27 12.79
CA LEU A 70 8.34 7.02 11.83
C LEU A 70 9.81 7.02 12.23
N GLU A 71 10.13 7.21 13.52
CA GLU A 71 11.51 7.16 13.99
C GLU A 71 12.17 5.80 13.72
N GLN A 72 11.45 4.70 13.95
CA GLN A 72 11.96 3.36 13.64
C GLN A 72 12.26 3.19 12.13
N VAL A 73 11.41 3.72 11.25
CA VAL A 73 11.63 3.64 9.80
C VAL A 73 12.82 4.52 9.37
N LEU A 74 13.02 5.68 10.01
CA LEU A 74 14.14 6.60 9.73
C LEU A 74 15.53 6.00 10.04
N GLN A 75 15.58 4.99 10.90
CA GLN A 75 16.82 4.24 11.22
C GLN A 75 17.14 3.16 10.19
N GLY A 76 16.16 2.73 9.39
CA GLY A 76 16.29 1.69 8.36
C GLY A 76 16.36 2.27 6.96
N GLN A 77 15.31 2.04 6.17
CA GLN A 77 15.13 2.64 4.84
C GLN A 77 14.27 3.91 4.99
N PRO A 78 14.89 5.11 5.07
CA PRO A 78 14.16 6.32 5.37
C PRO A 78 13.20 6.69 4.23
N PRO A 79 11.95 7.11 4.56
CA PRO A 79 11.03 7.64 3.57
C PRO A 79 11.42 9.07 3.18
N VAL A 80 10.74 9.62 2.17
CA VAL A 80 10.79 11.06 1.90
C VAL A 80 9.91 11.75 2.93
N VAL A 81 10.51 12.48 3.86
CA VAL A 81 9.77 13.28 4.83
C VAL A 81 9.65 14.70 4.28
N VAL A 82 8.41 15.20 4.16
CA VAL A 82 8.12 16.55 3.66
C VAL A 82 7.45 17.35 4.77
N ASP A 83 8.11 18.41 5.20
CA ASP A 83 7.59 19.34 6.20
C ASP A 83 6.94 20.55 5.52
N LEU A 84 5.63 20.70 5.74
CA LEU A 84 4.76 21.68 5.12
C LEU A 84 4.72 23.02 5.87
N ARG A 85 5.42 23.13 7.01
CA ARG A 85 5.50 24.36 7.79
C ARG A 85 6.31 25.43 7.06
N ARG A 86 6.27 26.67 7.55
CA ARG A 86 7.08 27.76 6.99
C ARG A 86 8.57 27.49 7.22
N PRO A 87 9.47 28.04 6.39
CA PRO A 87 10.91 27.85 6.55
C PRO A 87 11.42 28.28 7.94
N ASP A 88 10.87 29.36 8.52
CA ASP A 88 11.27 29.85 9.84
C ASP A 88 10.92 28.86 10.96
N ASP A 89 9.80 28.15 10.83
CA ASP A 89 9.36 27.13 11.79
C ASP A 89 10.15 25.82 11.64
N PHE A 90 10.58 25.52 10.41
CA PHE A 90 11.42 24.38 10.10
C PHE A 90 12.86 24.57 10.59
N ASN A 91 13.44 25.76 10.40
CA ASN A 91 14.82 26.08 10.80
C ASN A 91 14.91 26.65 12.23
N GLY A 92 13.78 26.99 12.85
CA GLY A 92 13.71 27.62 14.17
C GLY A 92 14.00 26.67 15.34
N PRO A 93 13.82 27.14 16.58
CA PRO A 93 14.18 26.41 17.80
C PRO A 93 13.46 25.07 17.99
N GLY A 94 12.26 24.92 17.43
CA GLY A 94 11.50 23.66 17.47
C GLY A 94 12.05 22.58 16.53
N GLY A 95 12.98 22.95 15.65
CA GLY A 95 13.62 22.05 14.68
C GLY A 95 12.63 21.34 13.74
N HIS A 96 13.16 20.31 13.09
CA HIS A 96 12.43 19.42 12.18
C HIS A 96 12.97 17.99 12.29
N ILE A 97 12.25 17.05 11.68
CA ILE A 97 12.68 15.64 11.62
C ILE A 97 13.94 15.52 10.76
N ARG A 98 14.92 14.73 11.21
CA ARG A 98 16.18 14.54 10.49
C ARG A 98 15.95 14.09 9.04
N GLY A 99 16.56 14.81 8.09
CA GLY A 99 16.45 14.49 6.66
C GLY A 99 15.13 14.92 6.02
N ALA A 100 14.27 15.64 6.74
CA ALA A 100 13.07 16.21 6.16
C ALA A 100 13.40 17.31 5.14
N HIS A 101 12.56 17.43 4.11
CA HIS A 101 12.59 18.50 3.14
C HIS A 101 11.50 19.50 3.47
N ASN A 102 11.84 20.79 3.59
CA ASN A 102 10.84 21.81 3.77
C ASN A 102 10.19 22.17 2.43
N LEU A 103 8.88 21.94 2.32
CA LEU A 103 8.05 22.37 1.20
C LEU A 103 6.81 23.04 1.76
N PRO A 104 6.87 24.35 2.05
CA PRO A 104 5.77 25.08 2.67
C PRO A 104 4.47 24.94 1.87
N VAL A 105 3.33 24.77 2.57
CA VAL A 105 2.01 24.56 1.92
C VAL A 105 1.64 25.63 0.89
N ASN A 106 2.07 26.88 1.07
CA ASN A 106 1.81 27.95 0.12
C ASN A 106 2.56 27.78 -1.23
N ARG A 107 3.65 27.01 -1.26
CA ARG A 107 4.37 26.65 -2.49
C ARG A 107 3.79 25.41 -3.17
N LEU A 108 3.14 24.53 -2.41
CA LEU A 108 2.52 23.31 -2.92
C LEU A 108 1.38 23.55 -3.92
N VAL A 109 0.66 24.67 -3.77
CA VAL A 109 -0.38 25.12 -4.72
C VAL A 109 0.16 25.24 -6.15
N TRP A 110 1.48 25.42 -6.31
CA TRP A 110 2.14 25.64 -7.61
C TRP A 110 2.94 24.43 -8.11
N GLY A 111 3.02 23.33 -7.37
CA GLY A 111 3.82 22.17 -7.79
C GLY A 111 3.80 20.97 -6.85
N LEU A 112 2.89 20.02 -7.08
CA LEU A 112 2.93 18.67 -6.49
C LEU A 112 4.07 17.80 -7.06
N ALA A 113 4.74 18.26 -8.13
CA ALA A 113 5.81 17.55 -8.82
C ALA A 113 7.14 17.54 -8.04
N ASP A 114 7.29 18.43 -7.05
CA ASP A 114 8.54 18.62 -6.31
C ASP A 114 8.68 17.70 -5.09
N ILE A 115 7.64 16.92 -4.76
CA ILE A 115 7.65 16.03 -3.58
C ILE A 115 8.47 14.77 -3.83
N SER A 116 8.21 14.05 -4.93
CA SER A 116 9.07 12.97 -5.39
C SER A 116 8.82 12.70 -6.87
N LYS A 117 9.91 12.43 -7.61
CA LYS A 117 9.83 11.99 -9.01
C LYS A 117 9.22 10.59 -9.12
N ASP A 118 9.39 9.75 -8.10
CA ASP A 118 8.80 8.42 -8.03
C ASP A 118 7.53 8.42 -7.17
N LYS A 119 6.37 8.39 -7.82
CA LYS A 119 5.05 8.34 -7.18
C LYS A 119 4.81 7.07 -6.35
N ARG A 120 5.67 6.05 -6.46
CA ARG A 120 5.63 4.82 -5.65
C ARG A 120 6.47 4.91 -4.39
N GLN A 121 7.33 5.91 -4.25
CA GLN A 121 8.13 6.11 -3.06
C GLN A 121 7.25 6.44 -1.86
N LEU A 122 7.63 5.95 -0.67
CA LEU A 122 6.95 6.29 0.57
C LEU A 122 7.22 7.76 0.93
N VAL A 123 6.17 8.56 0.94
CA VAL A 123 6.17 9.97 1.34
C VAL A 123 5.48 10.12 2.70
N VAL A 124 6.10 10.84 3.62
CA VAL A 124 5.54 11.18 4.93
C VAL A 124 5.39 12.69 5.05
N LEU A 125 4.15 13.17 5.16
CA LEU A 125 3.84 14.57 5.32
C LEU A 125 3.80 14.97 6.80
N VAL A 126 4.35 16.14 7.08
CA VAL A 126 4.49 16.69 8.42
C VAL A 126 4.11 18.16 8.39
N ASP A 127 3.30 18.58 9.36
CA ASP A 127 3.02 19.98 9.68
C ASP A 127 3.05 20.14 11.22
N TYR A 128 2.35 21.14 11.76
CA TYR A 128 2.31 21.32 13.22
C TYR A 128 1.48 20.26 13.95
N ASP A 129 0.30 19.95 13.43
CA ASP A 129 -0.75 19.24 14.17
C ASP A 129 -1.55 18.22 13.35
N ASP A 130 -1.07 17.85 12.17
CA ASP A 130 -1.59 16.92 11.15
C ASP A 130 -2.71 17.41 10.22
N ARG A 131 -3.27 18.60 10.44
CA ARG A 131 -4.45 19.09 9.69
C ARG A 131 -4.19 19.37 8.22
N VAL A 132 -3.14 20.13 7.93
CA VAL A 132 -2.76 20.49 6.56
C VAL A 132 -2.19 19.28 5.85
N SER A 133 -1.40 18.47 6.56
CA SER A 133 -0.83 17.22 6.04
C SER A 133 -1.91 16.26 5.52
N HIS A 134 -3.06 16.17 6.19
CA HIS A 134 -4.18 15.35 5.72
C HIS A 134 -4.79 15.85 4.41
N LEU A 135 -4.93 17.16 4.23
CA LEU A 135 -5.44 17.75 2.99
C LEU A 135 -4.48 17.49 1.82
N VAL A 136 -3.19 17.76 2.03
CA VAL A 136 -2.15 17.54 1.02
C VAL A 136 -1.99 16.05 0.68
N ALA A 137 -2.18 15.15 1.66
CA ALA A 137 -2.14 13.71 1.41
C ALA A 137 -3.24 13.27 0.43
N ALA A 138 -4.47 13.76 0.62
CA ALA A 138 -5.59 13.48 -0.27
C ALA A 138 -5.33 13.99 -1.70
N ASP A 139 -4.78 15.20 -1.83
CA ASP A 139 -4.42 15.77 -3.13
C ASP A 139 -3.33 14.95 -3.83
N LEU A 140 -2.30 14.51 -3.10
CA LEU A 140 -1.24 13.67 -3.66
C LEU A 140 -1.76 12.31 -4.14
N GLN A 141 -2.63 11.69 -3.35
CA GLN A 141 -3.28 10.43 -3.74
C GLN A 141 -4.12 10.58 -5.00
N ALA A 142 -4.89 11.67 -5.11
CA ALA A 142 -5.65 11.99 -6.32
C ALA A 142 -4.74 12.19 -7.54
N ASN A 143 -3.50 12.65 -7.33
CA ASN A 143 -2.48 12.84 -8.36
C ASN A 143 -1.60 11.59 -8.60
N GLY A 144 -1.98 10.43 -8.06
CA GLY A 144 -1.36 9.13 -8.36
C GLY A 144 -0.17 8.76 -7.47
N TYR A 145 0.08 9.49 -6.37
CA TYR A 145 1.01 9.03 -5.35
C TYR A 145 0.39 7.86 -4.58
N THR A 146 0.99 6.68 -4.70
CA THR A 146 0.37 5.45 -4.17
C THR A 146 0.75 5.15 -2.73
N TRP A 147 1.75 5.84 -2.17
CA TRP A 147 2.30 5.53 -0.85
C TRP A 147 2.56 6.79 -0.01
N VAL A 148 1.48 7.50 0.34
CA VAL A 148 1.52 8.70 1.19
C VAL A 148 1.09 8.37 2.61
N ARG A 149 1.76 8.96 3.60
CA ARG A 149 1.46 8.88 5.03
C ARG A 149 1.51 10.27 5.66
N VAL A 150 0.78 10.45 6.75
CA VAL A 150 0.81 11.66 7.58
C VAL A 150 1.45 11.34 8.92
N LEU A 151 2.23 12.24 9.50
CA LEU A 151 2.67 12.09 10.89
C LEU A 151 1.53 12.46 11.84
N ARG A 152 1.08 11.51 12.67
CA ARG A 152 0.00 11.73 13.65
C ARG A 152 0.35 12.85 14.61
N GLY A 153 -0.49 13.88 14.68
CA GLY A 153 -0.32 15.06 15.53
C GLY A 153 0.88 15.94 15.16
N GLY A 154 1.45 15.76 13.97
CA GLY A 154 2.53 16.56 13.41
C GLY A 154 3.76 16.71 14.32
N MET A 155 4.48 17.82 14.16
CA MET A 155 5.65 18.14 14.96
C MET A 155 5.34 18.33 16.45
N ARG A 156 4.12 18.70 16.82
CA ARG A 156 3.73 18.78 18.24
C ARG A 156 3.80 17.41 18.91
N ALA A 157 3.30 16.37 18.24
CA ALA A 157 3.38 15.00 18.75
C ALA A 157 4.80 14.45 18.72
N TRP A 158 5.59 14.79 17.70
CA TRP A 158 7.02 14.43 17.62
C TRP A 158 7.81 14.97 18.82
N LEU A 159 7.66 16.27 19.11
CA LEU A 159 8.31 16.92 20.23
C LEU A 159 7.80 16.39 21.58
N LYS A 160 6.49 16.16 21.72
CA LYS A 160 5.92 15.56 22.93
C LYS A 160 6.46 14.15 23.21
N ALA A 161 6.82 13.41 22.17
CA ALA A 161 7.44 12.10 22.29
C ALA A 161 8.96 12.16 22.60
N ASN A 162 9.54 13.35 22.77
CA ASN A 162 10.97 13.59 23.00
C ASN A 162 11.87 12.94 21.94
N LEU A 163 11.41 12.92 20.68
CA LEU A 163 12.16 12.34 19.58
C LEU A 163 13.20 13.32 19.01
N PRO A 164 14.29 12.83 18.41
CA PRO A 164 15.37 13.69 17.91
C PRO A 164 14.88 14.69 16.86
N VAL A 165 15.39 15.91 16.93
CA VAL A 165 15.18 16.94 15.91
C VAL A 165 16.51 17.42 15.35
N SER A 166 16.49 17.84 14.09
CA SER A 166 17.57 18.54 13.42
C SER A 166 17.23 20.02 13.34
N VAL A 167 18.27 20.85 13.37
CA VAL A 167 18.18 22.29 13.14
C VAL A 167 19.11 22.57 11.98
N SER A 168 18.58 23.07 10.87
CA SER A 168 19.42 23.47 9.75
C SER A 168 19.89 24.89 10.06
N GLY A 169 21.20 25.08 10.21
CA GLY A 169 21.77 26.43 10.28
C GLY A 169 21.47 27.21 8.99
N PRO A 170 21.53 28.55 9.02
CA PRO A 170 21.31 29.36 7.82
C PRO A 170 22.28 28.90 6.72
N ARG A 171 21.74 28.50 5.57
CA ARG A 171 22.52 28.32 4.33
C ARG A 171 22.71 29.67 3.65
#